data_AF-A0A966J6E9-F1
#
_entry.id   AF-A0A966J6E9-F1
#
_cell.length_a   1.000
_cell.length_b   1.000
_cell.length_c   1.000
_cell.angle_alpha   90.00
_cell.angle_beta   90.00
_cell.angle_gamma   90.00
#
_symmetry.space_group_name_H-M   'P 1'
#
loop_
_entity.id
_entity.type
_entity.pdbx_description
1 polymer ?
#
loop_
_entity_poly.entity_id
_entity_poly.type
_entity_poly.pdbx_seq_one_letter_code
_entity_poly.pdbx_strand_id
1 'polypeptide(L)'
;MDHHPSRRAGSRRTGRRLGRSLGRRGHGDGERSRRSPLPSSARLGGIVRTTAVRDALLQRNGQVNWNPTEVGTGRFGEWLSNNVDWAISRDRYWGTPLPVWVNDEDPAEVDVIGSYADLAQRIGKPLPDDFDPHKPHIDQYTWPAPSGKGTMRRVNEVIDTWFDSGSMPFAQWHYPFENKDVVAAQFPADFIAEGVDQTRGWFYSLIAIATTLGDALPNNGDDRAAPYRNVVVNDLVLDATGQKMSKSKGNVVNPWEVMERHGADAVRLFLVASSQVWVPRRFDENAIRETAGRFLLTFRKSTHISTATMPRWLRVA
;
A
#
# COMPACT_ATOMS: atom_id res chain seq x y z
N MET A 1 -61.10 16.51 58.27
CA MET A 1 -61.86 16.09 57.08
C MET A 1 -61.06 16.44 55.86
N ASP A 2 -60.88 15.43 55.04
CA ASP A 2 -60.27 15.36 53.73
C ASP A 2 -60.49 16.58 52.82
N HIS A 3 -59.48 16.98 52.05
CA HIS A 3 -59.34 16.57 50.65
C HIS A 3 -58.21 17.34 49.93
N HIS A 4 -57.27 16.60 49.35
CA HIS A 4 -56.48 17.03 48.19
C HIS A 4 -57.40 17.02 46.94
N PRO A 5 -57.19 17.88 45.91
CA PRO A 5 -56.13 17.67 44.89
C PRO A 5 -55.59 19.01 44.30
N SER A 6 -54.69 19.19 43.34
CA SER A 6 -53.76 18.36 42.56
C SER A 6 -52.74 19.30 41.87
N ARG A 7 -51.47 18.89 41.90
CA ARG A 7 -50.41 18.98 40.86
C ARG A 7 -50.49 20.07 39.77
N ARG A 8 -49.40 20.83 39.66
CA ARG A 8 -48.45 20.77 38.51
C ARG A 8 -47.13 21.46 38.87
N ALA A 9 -46.17 20.68 39.38
CA ALA A 9 -44.77 21.09 39.36
C ALA A 9 -44.25 20.94 37.93
N GLY A 10 -44.13 22.05 37.22
CA GLY A 10 -43.46 22.11 35.93
C GLY A 10 -41.96 21.88 36.10
N SER A 11 -41.51 20.64 35.94
CA SER A 11 -40.09 20.34 35.72
C SER A 11 -39.71 20.84 34.33
N ARG A 12 -39.30 22.11 34.23
CA ARG A 12 -38.57 22.60 33.05
C ARG A 12 -37.12 22.16 33.17
N ARG A 13 -36.82 20.92 32.77
CA ARG A 13 -35.50 20.60 32.22
C ARG A 13 -35.41 21.22 30.82
N THR A 14 -35.16 22.51 30.72
CA THR A 14 -34.67 23.11 29.47
C THR A 14 -33.16 22.96 29.44
N GLY A 15 -32.72 21.80 28.95
CA GLY A 15 -31.33 21.47 28.74
C GLY A 15 -30.64 22.45 27.79
N ARG A 16 -29.33 22.62 27.98
CA ARG A 16 -28.44 23.40 27.12
C ARG A 16 -28.54 22.92 25.66
N ARG A 17 -29.29 23.64 24.82
CA ARG A 17 -29.05 23.63 23.37
C ARG A 17 -28.15 24.82 23.06
N LEU A 18 -26.85 24.55 23.00
CA LEU A 18 -25.89 25.48 22.41
C LEU A 18 -26.14 25.56 20.90
N GLY A 19 -25.93 26.74 20.32
CA GLY A 19 -26.32 27.09 18.96
C GLY A 19 -25.91 26.06 17.91
N ARG A 20 -26.82 25.75 16.98
CA ARG A 20 -26.54 24.90 15.82
C ARG A 20 -26.14 25.78 14.65
N SER A 21 -24.92 25.61 14.16
CA SER A 21 -24.48 26.12 12.86
C SER A 21 -24.08 24.95 11.96
N LEU A 22 -24.31 25.11 10.66
CA LEU A 22 -23.84 24.17 9.65
C LEU A 22 -22.42 24.58 9.26
N GLY A 23 -21.46 23.67 9.40
CA GLY A 23 -20.08 23.85 8.95
C GLY A 23 -19.76 22.90 7.82
N ARG A 24 -19.00 23.36 6.81
CA ARG A 24 -18.37 22.49 5.81
C ARG A 24 -16.91 22.26 6.19
N ARG A 25 -16.54 21.00 6.44
CA ARG A 25 -15.16 20.55 6.70
C ARG A 25 -14.90 19.26 5.94
N GLY A 26 -13.64 19.02 5.58
CA GLY A 26 -13.19 17.73 5.05
C GLY A 26 -13.14 16.69 6.16
N HIS A 27 -13.55 15.46 5.86
CA HIS A 27 -13.46 14.31 6.75
C HIS A 27 -12.79 13.14 6.02
N GLY A 28 -12.18 12.22 6.77
CA GLY A 28 -11.60 11.01 6.20
C GLY A 28 -12.70 10.05 5.75
N ASP A 29 -12.70 9.70 4.47
CA ASP A 29 -13.58 8.70 3.88
C ASP A 29 -12.81 7.41 3.61
N GLY A 30 -13.50 6.27 3.64
CA GLY A 30 -12.89 4.99 3.28
C GLY A 30 -12.36 4.98 1.84
N GLU A 31 -11.08 4.61 1.67
CA GLU A 31 -10.42 4.63 0.35
C GLU A 31 -11.08 3.71 -0.69
N ARG A 32 -11.59 2.55 -0.25
CA ARG A 32 -12.23 1.54 -1.11
C ARG A 32 -13.76 1.58 -1.11
N SER A 33 -14.40 2.29 -0.18
CA SER A 33 -15.87 2.36 -0.09
C SER A 33 -16.40 3.69 -0.64
N ARG A 34 -17.62 3.68 -1.19
CA ARG A 34 -18.23 4.90 -1.75
C ARG A 34 -18.51 5.90 -0.61
N ARG A 35 -17.64 6.89 -0.44
CA ARG A 35 -17.85 8.14 0.35
C ARG A 35 -18.56 7.92 1.69
N SER A 36 -18.11 6.95 2.45
CA SER A 36 -18.62 6.70 3.80
C SER A 36 -17.64 7.32 4.80
N PRO A 37 -18.07 8.30 5.61
CA PRO A 37 -17.23 8.88 6.65
C PRO A 37 -16.76 7.79 7.61
N LEU A 38 -15.49 7.83 7.99
CA LEU A 38 -14.93 6.87 8.95
C LEU A 38 -15.21 7.34 10.39
N PRO A 39 -16.06 6.66 11.17
CA PRO A 39 -16.18 6.93 12.59
C PRO A 39 -14.94 6.41 13.33
N SER A 40 -14.39 7.21 14.24
CA SER A 40 -13.36 6.73 15.18
C SER A 40 -14.00 5.77 16.18
N SER A 41 -13.49 4.55 16.25
CA SER A 41 -13.93 3.53 17.22
C SER A 41 -12.71 2.81 17.79
N ALA A 42 -12.69 2.56 19.10
CA ALA A 42 -11.66 1.75 19.73
C ALA A 42 -11.83 0.28 19.31
N ARG A 43 -10.74 -0.37 18.89
CA ARG A 43 -10.68 -1.80 18.57
C ARG A 43 -9.37 -2.38 19.07
N LEU A 44 -9.40 -3.64 19.46
CA LEU A 44 -8.20 -4.44 19.68
C LEU A 44 -7.63 -4.82 18.31
N GLY A 45 -6.30 -4.87 18.18
CA GLY A 45 -5.65 -5.19 16.92
C GLY A 45 -4.13 -5.15 17.00
N GLY A 46 -3.48 -5.86 16.08
CA GLY A 46 -2.03 -5.89 15.93
C GLY A 46 -1.50 -4.52 15.48
N ILE A 47 -0.57 -3.97 16.25
CA ILE A 47 0.09 -2.70 16.00
C ILE A 47 1.60 -2.91 15.94
N VAL A 48 2.22 -2.44 14.87
CA VAL A 48 3.69 -2.34 14.78
C VAL A 48 4.08 -0.95 15.27
N ARG A 49 4.97 -0.89 16.27
CA ARG A 49 5.43 0.36 16.90
C ARG A 49 6.42 1.13 16.00
N THR A 50 5.98 1.57 14.83
CA THR A 50 6.81 2.29 13.86
C THR A 50 7.28 3.65 14.38
N THR A 51 6.62 4.23 15.39
CA THR A 51 7.10 5.45 16.08
C THR A 51 8.45 5.26 16.74
N ALA A 52 8.79 4.04 17.19
CA ALA A 52 10.08 3.73 17.80
C ALA A 52 11.25 3.84 16.82
N VAL A 53 10.99 3.74 15.51
CA VAL A 53 12.00 3.85 14.45
C VAL A 53 11.83 5.11 13.60
N ARG A 54 11.03 6.09 14.05
CA ARG A 54 10.73 7.32 13.29
C ARG A 54 11.98 8.07 12.85
N ASP A 55 12.95 8.24 13.75
CA ASP A 55 14.15 9.01 13.46
C ASP A 55 15.02 8.29 12.41
N ALA A 56 15.11 6.96 12.49
CA ALA A 56 15.76 6.13 11.47
C ALA A 56 15.01 6.17 10.12
N LEU A 57 13.67 6.23 10.11
CA LEU A 57 12.88 6.41 8.89
C LEU A 57 13.23 7.74 8.20
N LEU A 58 13.32 8.83 8.96
CA LEU A 58 13.68 10.15 8.43
C LEU A 58 15.11 10.16 7.90
N GLN A 59 16.05 9.54 8.62
CA GLN A 59 17.45 9.46 8.23
C GLN A 59 17.63 8.66 6.93
N ARG A 60 17.01 7.48 6.83
CA ARG A 60 17.04 6.64 5.62
C ARG A 60 16.37 7.35 4.44
N ASN A 61 15.24 8.01 4.67
CA ASN A 61 14.57 8.81 3.64
C ASN A 61 15.48 9.93 3.10
N GLY A 62 16.27 10.56 3.97
CA GLY A 62 17.19 11.64 3.60
C GLY A 62 18.31 11.23 2.64
N GLN A 63 18.51 9.94 2.42
CA GLN A 63 19.53 9.40 1.51
C GLN A 63 18.97 8.88 0.19
N VAL A 64 17.65 8.79 0.09
CA VAL A 64 16.98 8.38 -1.15
C VAL A 64 17.06 9.52 -2.14
N ASN A 65 17.45 9.22 -3.38
CA ASN A 65 17.42 10.15 -4.48
C ASN A 65 16.00 10.23 -5.07
N TRP A 66 15.20 11.15 -4.53
CA TRP A 66 13.82 11.40 -4.96
C TRP A 66 13.77 12.28 -6.21
N ASN A 67 12.95 11.88 -7.18
CA ASN A 67 12.70 12.62 -8.41
C ASN A 67 11.18 12.78 -8.57
N PRO A 68 10.61 13.97 -8.27
CA PRO A 68 11.29 15.21 -7.95
C PRO A 68 11.66 15.30 -6.46
N THR A 69 12.70 16.07 -6.14
CA THR A 69 13.30 16.17 -4.79
C THR A 69 12.29 16.57 -3.72
N GLU A 70 11.34 17.45 -4.08
CA GLU A 70 10.35 18.02 -3.17
C GLU A 70 9.35 16.97 -2.65
N VAL A 71 9.20 15.82 -3.32
CA VAL A 71 8.36 14.73 -2.80
C VAL A 71 9.00 14.08 -1.59
N GLY A 72 10.32 13.85 -1.63
CA GLY A 72 11.08 13.22 -0.56
C GLY A 72 11.18 14.08 0.69
N THR A 73 11.48 15.37 0.53
CA THR A 73 11.58 16.32 1.64
C THR A 73 10.23 16.85 2.11
N GLY A 74 9.29 17.05 1.18
CA GLY A 74 7.95 17.55 1.45
C GLY A 74 6.97 16.41 1.75
N ARG A 75 6.10 16.06 0.80
CA ARG A 75 4.93 15.18 1.02
C ARG A 75 5.25 13.89 1.80
N PHE A 76 6.36 13.23 1.50
CA PHE A 76 6.77 12.00 2.14
C PHE A 76 7.52 12.26 3.45
N GLY A 77 8.51 13.15 3.46
CA GLY A 77 9.28 13.53 4.64
C GLY A 77 8.42 14.11 5.78
N GLU A 78 7.50 15.03 5.48
CA GLU A 78 6.53 15.58 6.44
C GLU A 78 5.59 14.51 6.99
N TRP A 79 5.30 13.49 6.20
CA TRP A 79 4.44 12.40 6.64
C TRP A 79 5.20 11.45 7.59
N LEU A 80 6.47 11.15 7.31
CA LEU A 80 7.34 10.39 8.20
C LEU A 80 7.61 11.13 9.52
N SER A 81 7.75 12.46 9.51
CA SER A 81 7.98 13.22 10.75
C SER A 81 6.78 13.19 11.70
N ASN A 82 5.58 13.02 11.14
CA ASN A 82 4.33 12.82 11.87
C ASN A 82 3.89 11.35 11.90
N ASN A 83 4.84 10.40 11.75
CA ASN A 83 4.52 8.98 11.71
C ASN A 83 3.76 8.54 12.97
N VAL A 84 2.75 7.71 12.77
CA VAL A 84 1.97 7.05 13.81
C VAL A 84 2.20 5.56 13.72
N ASP A 85 2.02 4.85 14.84
CA ASP A 85 2.15 3.40 14.85
C ASP A 85 1.22 2.75 13.83
N TRP A 86 1.73 1.73 13.14
CA TRP A 86 1.02 1.10 12.04
C TRP A 86 0.10 0.01 12.57
N ALA A 87 -1.21 0.26 12.52
CA ALA A 87 -2.21 -0.78 12.72
C ALA A 87 -2.21 -1.72 11.52
N ILE A 88 -1.70 -2.95 11.69
CA ILE A 88 -1.54 -3.94 10.62
C ILE A 88 -2.67 -4.98 10.59
N SER A 89 -3.47 -5.12 11.65
CA SER A 89 -4.56 -6.10 11.65
C SER A 89 -5.79 -5.59 10.90
N ARG A 90 -6.51 -6.51 10.24
CA ARG A 90 -7.73 -6.23 9.47
C ARG A 90 -8.78 -7.30 9.76
N ASP A 91 -9.99 -6.86 10.08
CA ASP A 91 -11.18 -7.72 10.21
C ASP A 91 -11.70 -8.12 8.82
N ARG A 92 -11.00 -9.03 8.14
CA ARG A 92 -11.30 -9.48 6.77
C ARG A 92 -11.07 -10.99 6.62
N TYR A 93 -11.52 -11.53 5.50
CA TYR A 93 -11.40 -12.95 5.18
C TYR A 93 -10.24 -13.27 4.23
N TRP A 94 -10.00 -12.39 3.24
CA TRP A 94 -8.97 -12.58 2.21
C TRP A 94 -7.76 -11.70 2.48
N GLY A 95 -6.63 -12.35 2.79
CA GLY A 95 -5.35 -11.74 3.10
C GLY A 95 -4.48 -12.72 3.89
N THR A 96 -3.20 -12.39 4.05
CA THR A 96 -2.25 -13.18 4.84
C THR A 96 -2.72 -13.26 6.30
N PRO A 97 -3.01 -14.45 6.86
CA PRO A 97 -3.44 -14.56 8.25
C PRO A 97 -2.36 -14.07 9.22
N LEU A 98 -2.74 -13.29 10.23
CA LEU A 98 -1.80 -12.84 11.26
C LEU A 98 -1.35 -14.06 12.08
N PRO A 99 -0.04 -14.39 12.16
CA PRO A 99 0.44 -15.66 12.68
C PRO A 99 0.61 -15.65 14.20
N VAL A 100 -0.42 -15.18 14.91
CA VAL A 100 -0.44 -15.03 16.37
C VAL A 100 -1.51 -15.96 16.94
N TRP A 101 -1.10 -16.82 17.86
CA TRP A 101 -1.98 -17.67 18.65
C TRP A 101 -2.07 -17.14 20.07
N VAL A 102 -3.28 -17.10 20.61
CA VAL A 102 -3.58 -16.61 21.95
C VAL A 102 -4.37 -17.68 22.68
N ASN A 103 -4.08 -17.88 23.97
CA ASN A 103 -4.85 -18.78 24.81
C ASN A 103 -6.29 -18.25 24.99
N ASP A 104 -7.28 -19.12 24.81
CA ASP A 104 -8.70 -18.79 24.99
C ASP A 104 -9.13 -18.54 26.44
N GLU A 105 -8.32 -18.95 27.42
CA GLU A 105 -8.54 -18.71 28.85
C GLU A 105 -7.66 -17.58 29.44
N ASP A 106 -6.47 -17.32 28.88
CA ASP A 106 -5.55 -16.26 29.31
C ASP A 106 -4.96 -15.48 28.13
N PRO A 107 -5.53 -14.31 27.76
CA PRO A 107 -5.03 -13.51 26.64
C PRO A 107 -3.59 -12.98 26.79
N ALA A 108 -2.96 -13.11 27.97
CA ALA A 108 -1.56 -12.77 28.16
C ALA A 108 -0.61 -13.86 27.63
N GLU A 109 -1.10 -15.09 27.47
CA GLU A 109 -0.34 -16.20 26.90
C GLU A 109 -0.47 -16.17 25.36
N VAL A 110 0.59 -15.68 24.72
CA VAL A 110 0.67 -15.43 23.28
C VAL A 110 1.87 -16.17 22.68
N ASP A 111 1.65 -16.79 21.54
CA ASP A 111 2.70 -17.46 20.74
C ASP A 111 2.65 -16.97 19.29
N VAL A 112 3.82 -16.72 18.71
CA VAL A 112 3.95 -16.18 17.36
C VAL A 112 4.71 -17.17 16.50
N ILE A 113 4.10 -17.60 15.40
CA ILE A 113 4.64 -18.64 14.53
C ILE A 113 5.43 -18.00 13.39
N GLY A 114 6.73 -18.29 13.33
CA GLY A 114 7.65 -17.73 12.34
C GLY A 114 7.77 -18.54 11.05
N SER A 115 7.39 -19.81 11.08
CA SER A 115 7.51 -20.73 9.94
C SER A 115 6.48 -21.87 9.99
N TYR A 116 6.30 -22.56 8.87
CA TYR A 116 5.48 -23.78 8.83
C TYR A 116 6.08 -24.93 9.62
N ALA A 117 7.42 -24.96 9.77
CA ALA A 117 8.09 -25.91 10.65
C ALA A 117 7.74 -25.67 12.13
N ASP A 118 7.69 -24.39 12.56
CA ASP A 118 7.25 -24.04 13.92
C ASP A 118 5.80 -24.47 14.15
N LEU A 119 4.91 -24.22 13.17
CA LEU A 119 3.52 -24.65 13.24
C LEU A 119 3.40 -26.17 13.42
N ALA A 120 4.12 -26.94 12.59
CA ALA A 120 4.16 -28.41 12.66
C ALA A 120 4.65 -28.89 14.04
N GLN A 121 5.68 -28.24 14.59
CA GLN A 121 6.21 -28.54 15.91
C GLN A 121 5.17 -28.28 17.01
N ARG A 122 4.43 -27.16 16.95
CA ARG A 122 3.40 -26.82 17.93
C ARG A 122 2.24 -27.81 17.92
N ILE A 123 1.79 -28.24 16.75
CA ILE A 123 0.69 -29.21 16.64
C ILE A 123 1.14 -30.67 16.86
N GLY A 124 2.46 -30.92 16.93
CA GLY A 124 3.04 -32.24 17.18
C GLY A 124 2.91 -33.23 16.01
N LYS A 125 2.66 -32.75 14.79
CA LYS A 125 2.51 -33.58 13.59
C LYS A 125 2.91 -32.81 12.32
N PRO A 126 3.34 -33.50 11.25
CA PRO A 126 3.61 -32.84 9.97
C PRO A 126 2.36 -32.17 9.40
N LEU A 127 2.55 -31.07 8.68
CA LEU A 127 1.50 -30.45 7.87
C LEU A 127 1.20 -31.34 6.65
N PRO A 128 -0.06 -31.36 6.17
CA PRO A 128 -0.41 -32.15 5.01
C PRO A 128 0.24 -31.63 3.72
N ASP A 129 0.36 -32.48 2.70
CA ASP A 129 0.97 -32.11 1.42
C ASP A 129 0.21 -30.99 0.68
N ASP A 130 -1.11 -30.91 0.87
CA ASP A 130 -1.99 -29.89 0.31
C ASP A 130 -2.23 -28.71 1.28
N PHE A 131 -1.31 -28.48 2.22
CA PHE A 131 -1.42 -27.43 3.21
C PHE A 131 -1.63 -26.04 2.58
N ASP A 132 -2.75 -25.42 2.92
CA ASP A 132 -3.09 -24.05 2.57
C ASP A 132 -3.02 -23.15 3.82
N PRO A 133 -2.11 -22.16 3.86
CA PRO A 133 -1.99 -21.24 4.99
C PRO A 133 -3.09 -20.16 5.04
N HIS A 134 -4.10 -20.18 4.16
CA HIS A 134 -5.17 -19.17 4.17
C HIS A 134 -6.19 -19.38 5.31
N LYS A 135 -6.85 -18.28 5.69
CA LYS A 135 -7.73 -18.17 6.87
C LYS A 135 -8.69 -19.36 7.08
N PRO A 136 -9.47 -19.83 6.08
CA PRO A 136 -10.42 -20.93 6.31
C PRO A 136 -9.76 -22.24 6.78
N HIS A 137 -8.50 -22.44 6.40
CA HIS A 137 -7.76 -23.67 6.62
C HIS A 137 -6.80 -23.55 7.82
N ILE A 138 -6.14 -22.40 7.99
CA ILE A 138 -5.14 -22.23 9.06
C ILE A 138 -5.77 -22.07 10.45
N ASP A 139 -7.02 -21.61 10.55
CA ASP A 139 -7.69 -21.36 11.84
C ASP A 139 -7.97 -22.65 12.64
N GLN A 140 -7.93 -23.82 11.99
CA GLN A 140 -8.17 -25.11 12.64
C GLN A 140 -6.97 -25.66 13.43
N TYR A 141 -5.76 -25.11 13.22
CA TYR A 141 -4.56 -25.59 13.87
C TYR A 141 -4.46 -24.98 15.27
N THR A 142 -4.65 -25.81 16.30
CA THR A 142 -4.66 -25.42 17.71
C THR A 142 -3.89 -26.42 18.56
N TRP A 143 -3.41 -26.01 19.73
CA TRP A 143 -2.72 -26.89 20.68
C TRP A 143 -3.01 -26.49 22.14
N PRO A 144 -2.80 -27.39 23.12
CA PRO A 144 -2.94 -27.04 24.54
C PRO A 144 -2.01 -25.89 24.93
N ALA A 145 -2.51 -24.98 25.75
CA ALA A 145 -1.69 -23.87 26.25
C ALA A 145 -0.57 -24.38 27.17
N PRO A 146 0.66 -23.84 27.08
CA PRO A 146 1.76 -24.17 27.98
C PRO A 146 1.44 -24.05 29.48
N SER A 147 0.54 -23.14 29.87
CA SER A 147 0.03 -23.00 31.24
C SER A 147 -0.76 -24.22 31.75
N GLY A 148 -1.14 -25.16 30.87
CA GLY A 148 -1.96 -26.32 31.17
C GLY A 148 -3.46 -26.02 31.26
N LYS A 149 -3.89 -24.79 30.96
CA LYS A 149 -5.29 -24.37 30.93
C LYS A 149 -5.62 -23.66 29.62
N GLY A 150 -6.69 -24.09 28.98
CA GLY A 150 -7.14 -23.51 27.71
C GLY A 150 -6.38 -24.03 26.49
N THR A 151 -6.66 -23.43 25.36
CA THR A 151 -6.18 -23.82 24.03
C THR A 151 -5.61 -22.60 23.32
N MET A 152 -4.43 -22.74 22.72
CA MET A 152 -3.85 -21.76 21.83
C MET A 152 -4.62 -21.73 20.51
N ARG A 153 -5.21 -20.59 20.18
CA ARG A 153 -6.01 -20.37 18.95
C ARG A 153 -5.51 -19.16 18.21
N ARG A 154 -5.45 -19.23 16.87
CA ARG A 154 -5.07 -18.09 16.05
C ARG A 154 -6.06 -16.94 16.25
N VAL A 155 -5.55 -15.72 16.32
CA VAL A 155 -6.37 -14.51 16.25
C VAL A 155 -7.11 -14.46 14.91
N ASN A 156 -8.27 -13.81 14.84
CA ASN A 156 -9.12 -13.87 13.63
C ASN A 156 -8.63 -12.98 12.50
N GLU A 157 -7.76 -12.02 12.78
CA GLU A 157 -7.38 -10.97 11.85
C GLU A 157 -6.46 -11.47 10.74
N VAL A 158 -6.55 -10.81 9.58
CA VAL A 158 -5.56 -10.89 8.51
C VAL A 158 -4.72 -9.62 8.50
N ILE A 159 -3.59 -9.68 7.82
CA ILE A 159 -2.63 -8.59 7.72
C ILE A 159 -3.10 -7.54 6.69
N ASP A 160 -2.72 -6.29 6.92
CA ASP A 160 -2.86 -5.18 5.99
C ASP A 160 -2.13 -5.46 4.68
N THR A 161 -2.79 -5.29 3.54
CA THR A 161 -2.21 -5.64 2.23
C THR A 161 -0.96 -4.83 1.88
N TRP A 162 -0.78 -3.64 2.48
CA TRP A 162 0.45 -2.87 2.35
C TRP A 162 1.65 -3.55 3.02
N PHE A 163 1.43 -4.38 4.06
CA PHE A 163 2.49 -5.19 4.64
C PHE A 163 2.94 -6.28 3.69
N ASP A 164 2.01 -6.91 2.95
CA ASP A 164 2.34 -7.89 1.92
C ASP A 164 3.21 -7.24 0.81
N SER A 165 2.76 -6.11 0.27
CA SER A 165 3.49 -5.44 -0.81
C SER A 165 4.81 -4.81 -0.34
N GLY A 166 4.88 -4.32 0.90
CA GLY A 166 6.12 -3.83 1.50
C GLY A 166 7.12 -4.93 1.86
N SER A 167 6.66 -6.18 2.03
CA SER A 167 7.51 -7.35 2.26
C SER A 167 8.07 -7.96 0.97
N MET A 168 7.58 -7.53 -0.20
CA MET A 168 7.95 -8.04 -1.52
C MET A 168 9.48 -8.18 -1.75
N PRO A 169 10.37 -7.25 -1.32
CA PRO A 169 11.81 -7.36 -1.61
C PRO A 169 12.47 -8.66 -1.14
N PHE A 170 11.95 -9.28 -0.08
CA PHE A 170 12.49 -10.51 0.49
C PHE A 170 11.50 -11.68 0.43
N ALA A 171 10.19 -11.42 0.56
CA ALA A 171 9.17 -12.47 0.51
C ALA A 171 9.11 -13.19 -0.84
N GLN A 172 9.35 -12.48 -1.96
CA GLN A 172 9.36 -13.08 -3.30
C GLN A 172 10.43 -14.17 -3.47
N TRP A 173 11.46 -14.15 -2.62
CA TRP A 173 12.60 -15.05 -2.67
C TRP A 173 12.54 -16.15 -1.60
N HIS A 174 11.42 -16.27 -0.88
CA HIS A 174 11.27 -17.19 0.25
C HIS A 174 12.32 -16.94 1.36
N TYR A 175 12.84 -15.72 1.46
CA TYR A 175 13.74 -15.31 2.55
C TYR A 175 12.96 -15.29 3.88
N PRO A 176 13.54 -15.75 5.00
CA PRO A 176 14.94 -16.13 5.21
C PRO A 176 15.26 -17.62 4.98
N PHE A 177 14.35 -18.41 4.42
CA PHE A 177 14.53 -19.85 4.29
C PHE A 177 15.42 -20.20 3.09
N GLU A 178 15.26 -19.51 1.98
CA GLU A 178 15.99 -19.74 0.72
C GLU A 178 16.53 -18.44 0.11
N ASN A 179 17.35 -18.56 -0.95
CA ASN A 179 17.81 -17.47 -1.83
C ASN A 179 18.43 -16.27 -1.10
N LYS A 180 19.11 -16.52 0.03
CA LYS A 180 19.74 -15.46 0.86
C LYS A 180 20.76 -14.63 0.09
N ASP A 181 21.52 -15.28 -0.78
CA ASP A 181 22.49 -14.68 -1.69
C ASP A 181 21.82 -13.78 -2.73
N VAL A 182 20.67 -14.19 -3.27
CA VAL A 182 19.88 -13.36 -4.21
C VAL A 182 19.38 -12.10 -3.50
N VAL A 183 18.82 -12.23 -2.30
CA VAL A 183 18.37 -11.06 -1.52
C VAL A 183 19.54 -10.15 -1.19
N ALA A 184 20.70 -10.71 -0.81
CA ALA A 184 21.90 -9.93 -0.54
C ALA A 184 22.46 -9.23 -1.79
N ALA A 185 22.26 -9.76 -2.99
CA ALA A 185 22.68 -9.13 -4.22
C ALA A 185 21.71 -8.05 -4.71
N GLN A 186 20.41 -8.17 -4.41
CA GLN A 186 19.36 -7.30 -4.94
C GLN A 186 18.87 -6.23 -3.95
N PHE A 187 19.10 -6.41 -2.65
CA PHE A 187 18.70 -5.44 -1.62
C PHE A 187 19.88 -4.57 -1.17
N PRO A 188 19.75 -3.23 -1.16
CA PRO A 188 18.57 -2.45 -1.56
C PRO A 188 18.45 -2.27 -3.08
N ALA A 189 17.22 -2.03 -3.56
CA ALA A 189 16.96 -1.83 -4.99
C ALA A 189 17.58 -0.52 -5.51
N ASP A 190 18.11 -0.52 -6.73
CA ASP A 190 18.68 0.70 -7.31
C ASP A 190 17.60 1.70 -7.73
N PHE A 191 16.42 1.26 -8.18
CA PHE A 191 15.41 2.12 -8.77
C PHE A 191 13.99 1.58 -8.58
N ILE A 192 13.04 2.47 -8.26
CA ILE A 192 11.59 2.22 -8.37
C ILE A 192 10.88 3.44 -9.00
N ALA A 193 9.74 3.22 -9.63
CA ALA A 193 8.91 4.29 -10.18
C ALA A 193 7.42 3.99 -10.05
N GLU A 194 6.70 4.81 -9.31
CA GLU A 194 5.26 4.66 -9.10
C GLU A 194 4.56 6.02 -8.92
N GLY A 195 3.22 5.99 -8.89
CA GLY A 195 2.38 7.16 -8.73
C GLY A 195 2.58 7.92 -7.41
N VAL A 196 2.29 9.22 -7.43
CA VAL A 196 2.39 10.12 -6.26
C VAL A 196 1.53 9.67 -5.06
N ASP A 197 0.51 8.85 -5.28
CA ASP A 197 -0.29 8.20 -4.25
C ASP A 197 0.51 7.18 -3.41
N GLN A 198 1.58 6.60 -3.95
CA GLN A 198 2.41 5.62 -3.24
C GLN A 198 3.22 6.20 -2.10
N THR A 199 3.31 7.53 -1.99
CA THR A 199 3.83 8.22 -0.79
C THR A 199 3.05 7.90 0.49
N ARG A 200 1.83 7.37 0.39
CA ARG A 200 1.03 6.89 1.53
C ARG A 200 0.72 5.39 1.48
N GLY A 201 1.35 4.68 0.55
CA GLY A 201 1.15 3.25 0.33
C GLY A 201 2.49 2.54 0.25
N TRP A 202 2.86 2.08 -0.94
CA TRP A 202 3.98 1.17 -1.12
C TRP A 202 5.33 1.74 -0.67
N PHE A 203 5.64 3.01 -1.01
CA PHE A 203 6.89 3.64 -0.59
C PHE A 203 7.06 3.63 0.93
N TYR A 204 5.99 3.96 1.67
CA TYR A 204 6.02 3.86 3.13
C TYR A 204 6.23 2.43 3.60
N SER A 205 5.42 1.49 3.12
CA SER A 205 5.46 0.12 3.62
C SER A 205 6.83 -0.52 3.45
N LEU A 206 7.49 -0.27 2.32
CA LEU A 206 8.86 -0.70 2.05
C LEU A 206 9.83 -0.15 3.10
N ILE A 207 9.88 1.19 3.26
CA ILE A 207 10.87 1.80 4.17
C ILE A 207 10.56 1.51 5.64
N ALA A 208 9.29 1.42 6.01
CA ALA A 208 8.84 1.03 7.36
C ALA A 208 9.35 -0.37 7.72
N ILE A 209 9.04 -1.36 6.88
CA ILE A 209 9.42 -2.75 7.11
C ILE A 209 10.94 -2.91 7.10
N ALA A 210 11.62 -2.35 6.10
CA ALA A 210 13.08 -2.43 6.02
C ALA A 210 13.76 -1.78 7.24
N THR A 211 13.27 -0.62 7.69
CA THR A 211 13.84 0.06 8.87
C THR A 211 13.58 -0.73 10.14
N THR A 212 12.38 -1.31 10.30
CA THR A 212 12.05 -2.13 11.47
C THR A 212 12.82 -3.44 11.50
N LEU A 213 13.06 -4.09 10.35
CA LEU A 213 13.82 -5.34 10.29
C LEU A 213 15.33 -5.14 10.54
N GLY A 214 15.88 -3.95 10.25
CA GLY A 214 17.29 -3.64 10.51
C GLY A 214 18.23 -4.75 10.03
N ASP A 215 19.16 -5.16 10.89
CA ASP A 215 20.19 -6.18 10.60
C ASP A 215 19.65 -7.56 10.18
N ALA A 216 18.35 -7.82 10.34
CA ALA A 216 17.72 -9.05 9.82
C ALA A 216 17.64 -9.08 8.28
N LEU A 217 17.86 -7.96 7.59
CA LEU A 217 18.00 -7.90 6.14
C LEU A 217 19.48 -7.72 5.75
N PRO A 218 19.94 -8.37 4.67
CA PRO A 218 21.31 -8.18 4.20
C PRO A 218 21.54 -6.72 3.77
N ASN A 219 22.75 -6.23 3.92
CA ASN A 219 23.16 -4.85 3.58
C ASN A 219 22.33 -3.76 4.29
N ASN A 220 21.61 -4.10 5.35
CA ASN A 220 20.67 -3.20 6.04
C ASN A 220 21.19 -2.66 7.38
N GLY A 221 22.50 -2.87 7.63
CA GLY A 221 23.12 -2.90 8.97
C GLY A 221 23.47 -1.58 9.65
N ASP A 222 23.32 -0.42 9.00
CA ASP A 222 23.17 0.89 9.68
C ASP A 222 22.98 2.02 8.68
N ASP A 223 22.16 3.01 9.05
CA ASP A 223 21.82 4.32 8.44
C ASP A 223 21.60 4.44 6.93
N ARG A 224 22.29 3.67 6.08
CA ARG A 224 22.48 3.79 4.63
C ARG A 224 21.60 2.91 3.77
N ALA A 225 20.63 2.23 4.36
CA ALA A 225 19.88 1.17 3.72
C ALA A 225 18.37 1.49 3.64
N ALA A 226 18.03 2.59 2.98
CA ALA A 226 16.69 2.67 2.43
C ALA A 226 16.48 1.47 1.48
N PRO A 227 15.27 0.88 1.43
CA PRO A 227 15.01 -0.30 0.58
C PRO A 227 15.13 -0.02 -0.93
N TYR A 228 15.26 1.25 -1.29
CA TYR A 228 15.46 1.75 -2.65
C TYR A 228 16.41 2.96 -2.64
N ARG A 229 17.24 3.09 -3.67
CA ARG A 229 18.19 4.20 -3.81
C ARG A 229 17.62 5.38 -4.61
N ASN A 230 16.94 5.11 -5.71
CA ASN A 230 16.37 6.13 -6.59
C ASN A 230 14.86 5.92 -6.74
N VAL A 231 14.09 7.00 -6.62
CA VAL A 231 12.62 6.95 -6.76
C VAL A 231 12.17 8.00 -7.77
N VAL A 232 11.48 7.57 -8.82
CA VAL A 232 10.73 8.47 -9.70
C VAL A 232 9.25 8.44 -9.32
N VAL A 233 8.70 9.59 -8.99
CA VAL A 233 7.31 9.72 -8.58
C VAL A 233 6.53 10.34 -9.73
N ASN A 234 5.78 9.54 -10.47
CA ASN A 234 4.93 10.06 -11.54
C ASN A 234 3.63 10.65 -10.98
N ASP A 235 3.16 11.74 -11.58
CA ASP A 235 1.86 12.30 -11.23
C ASP A 235 0.74 11.63 -12.06
N LEU A 236 -0.49 12.06 -11.82
CA LEU A 236 -1.69 11.47 -12.40
C LEU A 236 -1.81 11.79 -13.90
N VAL A 237 -2.25 10.78 -14.65
CA VAL A 237 -2.80 10.96 -15.99
C VAL A 237 -4.29 11.33 -15.84
N LEU A 238 -4.64 12.51 -16.35
CA LEU A 238 -5.97 13.09 -16.37
C LEU A 238 -6.58 12.95 -17.76
N ASP A 239 -7.89 13.13 -17.88
CA ASP A 239 -8.51 13.26 -19.19
C ASP A 239 -8.07 14.56 -19.91
N ALA A 240 -8.44 14.72 -21.17
CA ALA A 240 -8.09 15.89 -21.99
C ALA A 240 -8.54 17.22 -21.37
N THR A 241 -9.58 17.22 -20.53
CA THR A 241 -10.09 18.42 -19.83
C THR A 241 -9.42 18.66 -18.46
N GLY A 242 -8.53 17.77 -18.03
CA GLY A 242 -7.84 17.85 -16.74
C GLY A 242 -8.62 17.25 -15.58
N GLN A 243 -9.63 16.41 -15.81
CA GLN A 243 -10.31 15.71 -14.73
C GLN A 243 -9.71 14.32 -14.49
N LYS A 244 -9.73 13.87 -13.23
CA LYS A 244 -9.39 12.48 -12.90
C LYS A 244 -10.31 11.53 -13.66
N MET A 245 -9.71 10.54 -14.33
CA MET A 245 -10.43 9.50 -15.05
C MET A 245 -11.14 8.56 -14.06
N SER A 246 -12.41 8.24 -14.32
CA SER A 246 -13.14 7.23 -13.56
C SER A 246 -14.25 6.58 -14.39
N LYS A 247 -14.50 5.29 -14.16
CA LYS A 247 -15.56 4.54 -14.86
C LYS A 247 -16.93 5.21 -14.70
N SER A 248 -17.21 5.75 -13.51
CA SER A 248 -18.48 6.45 -13.22
C SER A 248 -18.68 7.74 -14.02
N LYS A 249 -17.60 8.39 -14.47
CA LYS A 249 -17.65 9.61 -15.28
C LYS A 249 -17.65 9.31 -16.79
N GLY A 250 -17.39 8.08 -17.19
CA GLY A 250 -17.28 7.70 -18.61
C GLY A 250 -16.11 8.34 -19.34
N ASN A 251 -15.14 8.93 -18.64
CA ASN A 251 -13.99 9.62 -19.21
C ASN A 251 -12.70 8.77 -19.19
N VAL A 252 -12.82 7.45 -19.05
CA VAL A 252 -11.67 6.55 -19.05
C VAL A 252 -11.21 6.30 -20.48
N VAL A 253 -9.91 6.40 -20.69
CA VAL A 253 -9.28 5.98 -21.94
C VAL A 253 -8.74 4.57 -21.80
N ASN A 254 -9.08 3.69 -22.74
CA ASN A 254 -8.54 2.34 -22.80
C ASN A 254 -7.14 2.36 -23.43
N PRO A 255 -6.07 1.98 -22.69
CA PRO A 255 -4.71 2.02 -23.23
C PRO A 255 -4.52 1.09 -24.44
N TRP A 256 -5.24 -0.03 -24.52
CA TRP A 256 -5.13 -0.98 -25.63
C TRP A 256 -5.65 -0.39 -26.93
N GLU A 257 -6.82 0.25 -26.91
CA GLU A 257 -7.41 0.91 -28.08
C GLU A 257 -6.54 2.08 -28.58
N VAL A 258 -5.83 2.77 -27.68
CA VAL A 258 -4.87 3.81 -28.07
C VAL A 258 -3.64 3.17 -28.72
N MET A 259 -3.07 2.12 -28.12
CA MET A 259 -1.91 1.44 -28.68
C MET A 259 -2.20 0.77 -30.03
N GLU A 260 -3.40 0.24 -30.24
CA GLU A 260 -3.84 -0.29 -31.53
C GLU A 260 -3.88 0.79 -32.62
N ARG A 261 -4.29 2.02 -32.26
CA ARG A 261 -4.41 3.15 -33.20
C ARG A 261 -3.09 3.87 -33.48
N HIS A 262 -2.19 3.99 -32.49
CA HIS A 262 -0.98 4.80 -32.60
C HIS A 262 0.33 4.03 -32.47
N GLY A 263 0.28 2.77 -32.03
CA GLY A 263 1.46 1.98 -31.68
C GLY A 263 1.99 2.28 -30.27
N ALA A 264 2.56 1.25 -29.63
CA ALA A 264 3.08 1.35 -28.27
C ALA A 264 4.19 2.40 -28.12
N ASP A 265 5.06 2.52 -29.12
CA ASP A 265 6.19 3.47 -29.06
C ASP A 265 5.73 4.92 -29.15
N ALA A 266 4.69 5.22 -29.94
CA ALA A 266 4.13 6.57 -30.00
C ALA A 266 3.51 6.95 -28.65
N VAL A 267 2.80 6.02 -28.00
CA VAL A 267 2.23 6.22 -26.67
C VAL A 267 3.33 6.41 -25.62
N ARG A 268 4.37 5.57 -25.62
CA ARG A 268 5.52 5.69 -24.71
C ARG A 268 6.24 7.02 -24.87
N LEU A 269 6.57 7.38 -26.11
CA LEU A 269 7.27 8.62 -26.41
C LEU A 269 6.41 9.83 -26.01
N PHE A 270 5.10 9.79 -26.27
CA PHE A 270 4.18 10.81 -25.79
C PHE A 270 4.23 10.94 -24.26
N LEU A 271 4.18 9.83 -23.52
CA LEU A 271 4.16 9.84 -22.06
C LEU A 271 5.44 10.40 -21.42
N VAL A 272 6.59 10.32 -22.10
CA VAL A 272 7.87 10.83 -21.57
C VAL A 272 8.26 12.19 -22.15
N ALA A 273 7.87 12.50 -23.39
CA ALA A 273 8.31 13.71 -24.09
C ALA A 273 7.34 14.89 -23.97
N SER A 274 6.04 14.65 -23.72
CA SER A 274 5.05 15.74 -23.68
C SER A 274 5.12 16.61 -22.42
N SER A 275 5.68 16.09 -21.31
CA SER A 275 6.04 16.86 -20.11
C SER A 275 6.91 16.01 -19.18
N GLN A 276 7.49 16.64 -18.15
CA GLN A 276 8.05 15.92 -17.01
C GLN A 276 7.03 14.95 -16.41
N VAL A 277 7.49 13.77 -15.98
CA VAL A 277 6.63 12.66 -15.52
C VAL A 277 5.96 12.92 -14.18
N TRP A 278 6.51 13.83 -13.37
CA TRP A 278 6.01 14.25 -12.06
C TRP A 278 5.10 15.48 -12.11
N VAL A 279 4.58 15.81 -13.30
CA VAL A 279 3.56 16.86 -13.49
C VAL A 279 2.27 16.20 -13.98
N PRO A 280 1.08 16.58 -13.47
CA PRO A 280 -0.18 16.02 -13.94
C PRO A 280 -0.32 16.15 -15.46
N ARG A 281 -0.52 15.01 -16.14
CA ARG A 281 -0.58 14.96 -17.60
C ARG A 281 -2.02 14.90 -18.06
N ARG A 282 -2.44 15.83 -18.92
CA ARG A 282 -3.69 15.69 -19.66
C ARG A 282 -3.48 14.72 -20.81
N PHE A 283 -4.24 13.64 -20.84
CA PHE A 283 -4.23 12.71 -21.95
C PHE A 283 -5.18 13.21 -23.04
N ASP A 284 -4.60 13.77 -24.10
CA ASP A 284 -5.27 14.05 -25.36
C ASP A 284 -4.63 13.20 -26.45
N GLU A 285 -5.43 12.34 -27.06
CA GLU A 285 -4.97 11.43 -28.10
C GLU A 285 -4.42 12.19 -29.33
N ASN A 286 -4.91 13.41 -29.60
CA ASN A 286 -4.39 14.24 -30.68
C ASN A 286 -2.94 14.66 -30.43
N ALA A 287 -2.55 14.86 -29.17
CA ALA A 287 -1.20 15.26 -28.78
C ALA A 287 -0.16 14.16 -29.02
N ILE A 288 -0.57 12.89 -29.16
CA ILE A 288 0.32 11.77 -29.51
C ILE A 288 0.90 11.99 -30.90
N ARG A 289 0.06 12.38 -31.87
CA ARG A 289 0.50 12.62 -33.25
C ARG A 289 1.49 13.78 -33.33
N GLU A 290 1.24 14.84 -32.57
CA GLU A 290 2.08 16.04 -32.56
C GLU A 290 3.43 15.80 -31.87
N THR A 291 3.41 15.14 -30.72
CA THR A 291 4.61 14.94 -29.89
C THR A 291 5.47 13.79 -30.40
N ALA A 292 4.87 12.61 -30.61
CA ALA A 292 5.60 11.40 -30.95
C ALA A 292 5.60 11.15 -32.46
N GLY A 293 4.46 11.37 -33.13
CA GLY A 293 4.30 11.08 -34.55
C GLY A 293 5.29 11.84 -35.43
N ARG A 294 5.49 13.14 -35.21
CA ARG A 294 6.47 13.93 -35.99
C ARG A 294 7.90 13.39 -35.85
N PHE A 295 8.31 13.07 -34.63
CA PHE A 295 9.64 12.49 -34.38
C PHE A 295 9.78 11.13 -35.06
N LEU A 296 8.83 10.22 -34.86
CA LEU A 296 8.87 8.86 -35.41
C LEU A 296 8.82 8.85 -36.95
N LEU A 297 8.01 9.71 -37.56
CA LEU A 297 7.96 9.86 -39.02
C LEU A 297 9.27 10.40 -39.57
N THR A 298 9.89 11.38 -38.89
CA THR A 298 11.18 11.93 -39.30
C THR A 298 12.28 10.88 -39.16
N PHE A 299 12.34 10.18 -38.01
CA PHE A 299 13.27 9.07 -37.77
C PHE A 299 13.15 7.96 -38.82
N ARG A 300 11.92 7.55 -39.15
CA ARG A 300 11.63 6.58 -40.21
C ARG A 300 12.13 7.03 -41.58
N LYS A 301 11.91 8.30 -41.95
CA LYS A 301 12.38 8.85 -43.23
C LYS A 301 13.91 8.90 -43.30
N SER A 302 14.56 9.36 -42.23
CA SER A 302 16.02 9.51 -42.16
C SER A 302 16.79 8.19 -42.16
N THR A 303 16.17 7.09 -41.72
CA THR A 303 16.83 5.78 -41.64
C THR A 303 16.78 4.97 -42.95
N HIS A 304 16.10 5.45 -44.01
CA HIS A 304 16.03 4.79 -45.34
C HIS A 304 15.83 3.26 -45.28
N ILE A 305 15.09 2.74 -44.30
CA ILE A 305 14.83 1.30 -44.25
C ILE A 305 13.82 0.98 -45.35
N SER A 306 14.32 0.35 -46.42
CA SER A 306 13.52 -0.30 -47.45
C SER A 306 12.43 -1.12 -46.78
N THR A 307 11.17 -0.86 -47.16
CA THR A 307 9.97 -1.49 -46.62
C THR A 307 9.94 -3.03 -46.78
N ALA A 308 10.90 -3.60 -47.53
CA ALA A 308 11.01 -5.02 -47.82
C ALA A 308 11.43 -5.90 -46.63
N THR A 309 12.12 -5.37 -45.61
CA THR A 309 12.66 -6.17 -44.49
C THR A 309 12.12 -5.78 -43.11
N MET A 310 11.11 -4.91 -43.05
CA MET A 310 10.64 -4.35 -41.78
C MET A 310 9.60 -5.22 -41.04
N PRO A 311 9.77 -5.43 -39.71
CA PRO A 311 8.75 -6.01 -38.86
C PRO A 311 7.48 -5.17 -38.81
N ARG A 312 6.34 -5.82 -38.54
CA ARG A 312 4.99 -5.25 -38.66
C ARG A 312 4.74 -3.98 -37.83
N TRP A 313 5.47 -3.78 -36.73
CA TRP A 313 5.29 -2.64 -35.81
C TRP A 313 5.70 -1.27 -36.39
N LEU A 314 6.51 -1.24 -37.45
CA LEU A 314 6.93 0.00 -38.13
C LEU A 314 6.00 0.46 -39.26
N ARG A 315 4.94 -0.31 -39.56
CA ARG A 315 4.05 -0.07 -40.71
C ARG A 315 2.84 0.83 -40.39
N VAL A 316 2.65 1.23 -39.13
CA VAL A 316 1.43 1.93 -38.65
C VAL A 316 1.69 3.43 -38.36
N ALA A 317 2.69 4.03 -38.99
CA ALA A 317 2.92 5.47 -38.97
C ALA A 317 2.51 6.13 -40.29
#